data_AF-A0A347U4W6-F1
#
_entry.id   AF-A0A347U4W6-F1
#
_cell.length_a   1.000
_cell.length_b   1.000
_cell.length_c   1.000
_cell.angle_alpha   90.00
_cell.angle_beta   90.00
_cell.angle_gamma   90.00
#
_symmetry.space_group_name_H-M   'P 1'
#
loop_
_entity.id
_entity.type
_entity.pdbx_description
1 polymer ?
#
loop_
_entity_poly.entity_id
_entity_poly.type
_entity_poly.pdbx_seq_one_letter_code
_entity_poly.pdbx_strand_id
1 'polypeptide(L)'
;MSKEKTIKSKILEYIYTVSKQPILLKDLLVANRQYNEGMHVDPAKLGFRLNLMRAYMVYIAIVLAILVPISLLTHKPLAKIDPHISILGAMIITAAIFIGFNFFRDKMRDIMTKELIKKSWKLHFPFFSYEDYSIKIDVIFDNSIKDEISKRDLEKYILDKLTTL
;
A
#
# COMPACT_ATOMS: atom_id res chain seq x y z
N MET A 1 -10.96 -20.08 -8.15
CA MET A 1 -11.33 -20.13 -6.71
C MET A 1 -11.41 -18.72 -6.15
N SER A 2 -12.62 -18.28 -5.82
CA SER A 2 -12.90 -17.01 -5.14
C SER A 2 -12.40 -17.12 -3.70
N LYS A 3 -11.18 -16.64 -3.41
CA LYS A 3 -10.78 -16.39 -2.01
C LYS A 3 -11.72 -15.34 -1.43
N GLU A 4 -12.31 -15.61 -0.26
CA GLU A 4 -13.08 -14.62 0.46
C GLU A 4 -12.28 -13.33 0.60
N LYS A 5 -12.83 -12.25 0.07
CA LYS A 5 -12.21 -10.94 0.12
C LYS A 5 -12.28 -10.41 1.55
N THR A 6 -11.13 -10.35 2.22
CA THR A 6 -10.99 -9.68 3.53
C THR A 6 -11.45 -8.22 3.44
N ILE A 7 -11.93 -7.65 4.56
CA ILE A 7 -12.38 -6.25 4.62
C ILE A 7 -11.31 -5.30 4.05
N LYS A 8 -10.04 -5.56 4.40
CA LYS A 8 -8.86 -4.86 3.86
C LYS A 8 -8.84 -4.86 2.33
N SER A 9 -9.01 -6.01 1.69
CA SER A 9 -8.99 -6.12 0.22
C SER A 9 -10.15 -5.37 -0.43
N LYS A 10 -11.34 -5.41 0.18
CA LYS A 10 -12.50 -4.64 -0.32
C LYS A 10 -12.26 -3.14 -0.25
N ILE A 11 -11.68 -2.64 0.84
CA ILE A 11 -11.33 -1.22 0.98
C ILE A 11 -10.30 -0.82 -0.08
N LEU A 12 -9.26 -1.63 -0.28
CA LEU A 12 -8.22 -1.36 -1.29
C LEU A 12 -8.80 -1.30 -2.70
N GLU A 13 -9.63 -2.27 -3.09
CA GLU A 13 -10.30 -2.29 -4.40
C GLU A 13 -11.29 -1.13 -4.58
N TYR A 14 -11.84 -0.62 -3.49
CA TYR A 14 -12.69 0.56 -3.54
C TYR A 14 -11.87 1.83 -3.79
N ILE A 15 -10.83 2.08 -2.99
CA ILE A 15 -10.06 3.33 -3.04
C ILE A 15 -9.01 3.36 -4.17
N TYR A 16 -8.57 2.21 -4.68
CA TYR A 16 -7.61 2.12 -5.77
C TYR A 16 -8.24 1.58 -7.05
N THR A 17 -7.83 2.15 -8.17
CA THR A 17 -8.05 1.56 -9.50
C THR A 17 -6.78 0.81 -9.88
N VAL A 18 -6.91 -0.48 -10.19
CA VAL A 18 -5.79 -1.35 -10.57
C VAL A 18 -5.92 -1.71 -12.05
N SER A 19 -4.82 -1.62 -12.80
CA SER A 19 -4.71 -2.01 -14.19
C SER A 19 -4.93 -3.52 -14.34
N LYS A 20 -5.55 -3.90 -15.45
CA LYS A 20 -5.73 -5.31 -15.82
C LYS A 20 -4.46 -5.89 -16.48
N GLN A 21 -3.54 -5.03 -16.91
CA GLN A 21 -2.32 -5.45 -17.58
C GLN A 21 -1.37 -6.15 -16.58
N PRO A 22 -0.67 -7.21 -17.02
CA PRO A 22 0.35 -7.84 -16.19
C PRO A 22 1.51 -6.86 -15.98
N ILE A 23 2.06 -6.85 -14.76
CA ILE A 23 3.22 -6.03 -14.41
C ILE A 23 4.46 -6.69 -15.02
N LEU A 24 5.31 -5.91 -15.68
CA LEU A 24 6.55 -6.40 -16.26
C LEU A 24 7.49 -6.93 -15.17
N LEU A 25 8.25 -7.98 -15.46
CA LEU A 25 9.19 -8.58 -14.50
C LEU A 25 10.17 -7.54 -13.94
N LYS A 26 10.78 -6.72 -14.82
CA LYS A 26 11.71 -5.68 -14.39
C LYS A 26 11.05 -4.67 -13.44
N ASP A 27 9.83 -4.25 -13.72
CA ASP A 27 9.13 -3.28 -12.88
C ASP A 27 8.74 -3.90 -11.53
N LEU A 28 8.36 -5.18 -11.52
CA LEU A 28 8.15 -5.94 -10.28
C LEU A 28 9.42 -6.01 -9.43
N LEU A 29 10.57 -6.33 -10.03
CA LEU A 29 11.84 -6.47 -9.31
C LEU A 29 12.31 -5.13 -8.72
N VAL A 30 12.23 -4.05 -9.50
CA VAL A 30 12.53 -2.69 -9.02
C VAL A 30 11.60 -2.29 -7.89
N ALA A 31 10.29 -2.55 -8.04
CA ALA A 31 9.31 -2.27 -7.00
C ALA A 31 9.55 -3.08 -5.71
N ASN A 32 9.92 -4.35 -5.84
CA ASN A 32 10.26 -5.21 -4.71
C ASN A 32 11.47 -4.67 -3.94
N ARG A 33 12.55 -4.31 -4.65
CA ARG A 33 13.73 -3.70 -4.05
C ARG A 33 13.40 -2.42 -3.29
N GLN A 34 12.71 -1.49 -3.94
CA GLN A 34 12.28 -0.23 -3.32
C GLN A 34 11.42 -0.49 -2.07
N TYR A 35 10.50 -1.44 -2.15
CA TYR A 35 9.67 -1.82 -1.01
C TYR A 35 10.49 -2.41 0.15
N ASN A 36 11.47 -3.27 -0.14
CA ASN A 36 12.38 -3.84 0.86
C ASN A 36 13.26 -2.76 1.53
N GLU A 37 13.67 -1.75 0.77
CA GLU A 37 14.45 -0.61 1.25
C GLU A 37 13.60 0.43 2.02
N GLY A 38 12.28 0.24 2.13
CA GLY A 38 11.38 1.20 2.78
C GLY A 38 11.11 2.45 1.95
N MET A 39 11.42 2.42 0.66
CA MET A 39 11.22 3.53 -0.28
C MET A 39 9.82 3.51 -0.87
N HIS A 40 9.31 4.69 -1.23
CA HIS A 40 8.04 4.79 -1.94
C HIS A 40 8.16 4.23 -3.36
N VAL A 41 7.37 3.20 -3.64
CA VAL A 41 7.26 2.58 -4.96
C VAL A 41 6.38 3.44 -5.88
N ASP A 42 6.80 3.56 -7.14
CA ASP A 42 6.02 4.24 -8.18
C ASP A 42 4.71 3.49 -8.49
N PRO A 43 3.53 4.09 -8.17
CA PRO A 43 2.25 3.45 -8.42
C PRO A 43 1.96 3.18 -9.90
N ALA A 44 2.51 4.01 -10.80
CA ALA A 44 2.26 3.87 -12.23
C ALA A 44 2.92 2.59 -12.78
N LYS A 45 4.13 2.25 -12.31
CA LYS A 45 4.83 1.03 -12.71
C LYS A 45 4.15 -0.24 -12.20
N LEU A 46 3.56 -0.18 -11.02
CA LEU A 46 2.73 -1.27 -10.49
C LEU A 46 1.29 -1.26 -11.02
N GLY A 47 0.94 -0.28 -11.86
CA GLY A 47 -0.35 -0.20 -12.53
C GLY A 47 -1.51 0.11 -11.59
N PHE A 48 -1.33 0.94 -10.55
CA PHE A 48 -2.45 1.36 -9.71
C PHE A 48 -2.51 2.86 -9.49
N ARG A 49 -3.72 3.36 -9.27
CA ARG A 49 -3.97 4.78 -9.02
C ARG A 49 -4.97 4.95 -7.88
N LEU A 50 -4.68 5.87 -6.96
CA LEU A 50 -5.61 6.26 -5.90
C LEU A 50 -6.79 7.06 -6.49
N ASN A 51 -8.00 6.65 -6.16
CA ASN A 51 -9.18 7.49 -6.31
C ASN A 51 -9.34 8.32 -5.02
N LEU A 52 -8.99 9.60 -5.11
CA LEU A 52 -8.94 10.48 -3.95
C LEU A 52 -10.31 10.66 -3.29
N MET A 53 -11.38 10.80 -4.09
CA MET A 53 -12.75 10.93 -3.57
C MET A 53 -13.14 9.69 -2.76
N ARG A 54 -12.86 8.49 -3.26
CA ARG A 54 -13.16 7.23 -2.56
C ARG A 54 -12.33 7.06 -1.29
N ALA A 55 -11.06 7.45 -1.31
CA ALA A 55 -10.23 7.47 -0.12
C ALA A 55 -10.79 8.41 0.96
N TYR A 56 -11.24 9.60 0.58
CA TYR A 56 -11.90 10.53 1.50
C TYR A 56 -13.19 9.94 2.08
N MET A 57 -14.05 9.33 1.27
CA MET A 57 -15.29 8.71 1.77
C MET A 57 -15.03 7.63 2.83
N VAL A 58 -14.05 6.75 2.59
CA VAL A 58 -13.66 5.73 3.57
C VAL A 58 -13.10 6.38 4.84
N TYR A 59 -12.24 7.37 4.70
CA TYR A 59 -11.63 8.04 5.84
C TYR A 59 -12.66 8.80 6.69
N ILE A 60 -13.58 9.53 6.05
CA ILE A 60 -14.69 10.22 6.71
C ILE A 60 -15.56 9.22 7.48
N ALA A 61 -15.88 8.06 6.88
CA ALA A 61 -16.65 7.03 7.56
C ALA A 61 -15.93 6.53 8.83
N ILE A 62 -14.62 6.31 8.78
CA ILE A 62 -13.81 5.93 9.95
C ILE A 62 -13.82 7.03 11.01
N VAL A 63 -13.62 8.28 10.61
CA VAL A 63 -13.60 9.44 11.52
C VAL A 63 -14.95 9.62 12.21
N LEU A 64 -16.06 9.56 11.46
CA LEU A 64 -17.41 9.69 12.03
C LEU A 64 -17.76 8.54 12.96
N ALA A 65 -17.36 7.31 12.62
CA ALA A 65 -17.56 6.14 13.47
C ALA A 65 -16.86 6.27 14.84
N ILE A 66 -15.81 7.09 14.94
CA ILE A 66 -15.09 7.36 16.20
C ILE A 66 -15.63 8.63 16.88
N LEU A 67 -15.74 9.74 16.14
CA LEU A 67 -16.10 11.04 16.71
C LEU A 67 -17.55 11.13 17.15
N VAL A 68 -18.49 10.50 16.43
CA VAL A 68 -19.92 10.56 16.80
C VAL A 68 -20.17 9.89 18.15
N PRO A 69 -19.70 8.66 18.42
CA PRO A 69 -19.85 8.05 19.74
C PRO A 69 -19.17 8.87 20.85
N ILE A 70 -17.94 9.34 20.63
CA ILE A 70 -17.23 10.16 21.62
C ILE A 70 -18.01 11.44 21.91
N SER A 71 -18.50 12.12 20.88
CA SER A 71 -19.30 13.34 21.01
C SER A 71 -20.60 13.07 21.79
N LEU A 72 -21.31 11.99 21.49
CA LEU A 72 -22.53 11.61 22.22
C LEU A 72 -22.26 11.31 23.69
N LEU A 73 -21.14 10.68 24.03
CA LEU A 73 -20.77 10.41 25.43
C LEU A 73 -20.35 11.69 26.16
N THR A 74 -19.70 12.63 25.46
CA THR A 74 -19.11 13.84 26.04
C THR A 74 -19.95 15.10 25.87
N HIS A 75 -21.12 15.03 25.24
CA HIS A 75 -21.92 16.23 24.93
C HIS A 75 -22.31 17.04 26.18
N LYS A 76 -22.74 16.39 27.28
CA LYS A 76 -23.16 17.08 28.51
C LYS A 76 -22.03 17.85 29.19
N PRO A 77 -20.83 17.29 29.42
CA PRO A 77 -19.73 18.05 29.98
C PRO A 77 -19.24 19.13 29.01
N LEU A 78 -19.15 18.84 27.70
CA LEU A 78 -18.71 19.83 26.70
C LEU A 78 -19.63 21.05 26.60
N ALA A 79 -20.95 20.88 26.77
CA ALA A 79 -21.91 21.98 26.72
C ALA A 79 -21.74 23.02 27.84
N LYS A 80 -20.97 22.71 28.90
CA LYS A 80 -20.70 23.61 30.02
C LYS A 80 -19.34 24.31 29.94
N ILE A 81 -18.53 24.01 28.92
CA ILE A 81 -17.18 24.55 28.76
C ILE A 81 -17.24 25.94 28.11
N ASP A 82 -16.27 26.79 28.42
CA ASP A 82 -16.10 28.09 27.76
C ASP A 82 -15.98 27.93 26.23
N PRO A 83 -16.76 28.69 25.45
CA PRO A 83 -16.75 28.59 23.99
C PRO A 83 -15.38 28.78 23.34
N HIS A 84 -14.48 29.59 23.89
CA HIS A 84 -13.13 29.79 23.34
C HIS A 84 -12.30 28.49 23.43
N ILE A 85 -12.43 27.76 24.54
CA ILE A 85 -11.77 26.46 24.72
C ILE A 85 -12.36 25.44 23.73
N SER A 86 -13.68 25.45 23.53
CA SER A 86 -14.35 24.58 22.56
C SER A 86 -13.88 24.85 21.12
N ILE A 87 -13.72 26.12 20.74
CA ILE A 87 -13.21 26.51 19.42
C ILE A 87 -11.77 26.01 19.24
N LEU A 88 -10.90 26.22 20.24
CA LEU A 88 -9.51 25.77 20.17
C LEU A 88 -9.43 24.24 20.06
N GLY A 89 -10.24 23.52 20.83
CA GLY A 89 -10.34 22.06 20.76
C GLY A 89 -10.79 21.59 19.38
N ALA A 90 -11.82 22.22 18.80
CA ALA A 90 -12.30 21.90 17.46
C ALA A 90 -11.23 22.14 16.39
N MET A 91 -10.44 23.21 16.49
CA MET A 91 -9.32 23.48 15.58
C MET A 91 -8.26 22.38 15.66
N ILE A 92 -7.87 21.95 16.86
CA ILE A 92 -6.88 20.90 17.07
C ILE A 92 -7.39 19.55 16.51
N ILE A 93 -8.64 19.19 16.80
CA ILE A 93 -9.25 17.95 16.29
C ILE A 93 -9.29 17.99 14.75
N THR A 94 -9.69 19.12 14.17
CA THR A 94 -9.74 19.31 12.72
C THR A 94 -8.36 19.13 12.09
N ALA A 95 -7.32 19.75 12.66
CA ALA A 95 -5.95 19.56 12.19
C ALA A 95 -5.49 18.09 12.29
N ALA A 96 -5.81 17.41 13.40
CA ALA A 96 -5.48 16.00 13.61
C ALA A 96 -6.16 15.09 12.57
N ILE A 97 -7.41 15.37 12.17
CA ILE A 97 -8.11 14.64 11.10
C ILE A 97 -7.39 14.82 9.76
N PHE A 98 -6.97 16.03 9.40
CA PHE A 98 -6.26 16.26 8.14
C PHE A 98 -4.87 15.59 8.12
N ILE A 99 -4.13 15.67 9.23
CA ILE A 99 -2.86 14.97 9.40
C ILE A 99 -3.09 13.46 9.29
N GLY A 100 -4.11 12.93 9.97
CA GLY A 100 -4.48 11.53 9.94
C GLY A 100 -4.83 11.02 8.54
N PHE A 101 -5.47 11.84 7.70
CA PHE A 101 -5.74 11.48 6.31
C PHE A 101 -4.45 11.27 5.50
N ASN A 102 -3.42 12.09 5.72
CA ASN A 102 -2.13 11.92 5.03
C ASN A 102 -1.48 10.57 5.40
N PHE A 103 -1.47 10.23 6.69
CA PHE A 103 -0.99 8.93 7.15
C PHE A 103 -1.84 7.77 6.63
N PHE A 104 -3.16 7.90 6.64
CA PHE A 104 -4.06 6.91 6.08
C PHE A 104 -3.74 6.66 4.60
N ARG A 105 -3.64 7.72 3.80
CA ARG A 105 -3.33 7.63 2.37
C ARG A 105 -2.00 6.92 2.12
N ASP A 106 -0.98 7.26 2.89
CA ASP A 106 0.35 6.66 2.77
C ASP A 106 0.34 5.18 3.15
N LYS A 107 -0.26 4.84 4.29
CA LYS A 107 -0.38 3.47 4.77
C LYS A 107 -1.14 2.58 3.78
N MET A 108 -2.22 3.10 3.21
CA MET A 108 -3.00 2.38 2.21
C MET A 108 -2.22 2.15 0.92
N ARG A 109 -1.33 3.08 0.55
CA ARG A 109 -0.43 2.92 -0.60
C ARG A 109 0.56 1.78 -0.36
N ASP A 110 1.24 1.76 0.77
CA ASP A 110 2.21 0.70 1.09
C ASP A 110 1.57 -0.68 1.12
N ILE A 111 0.36 -0.75 1.67
CA ILE A 111 -0.44 -1.95 1.67
C ILE A 111 -0.76 -2.40 0.23
N MET A 112 -1.25 -1.49 -0.62
CA MET A 112 -1.59 -1.79 -2.01
C MET A 112 -0.37 -2.27 -2.80
N THR A 113 0.76 -1.57 -2.63
CA THR A 113 2.06 -1.91 -3.22
C THR A 113 2.44 -3.35 -2.87
N LYS A 114 2.43 -3.71 -1.57
CA LYS A 114 2.77 -5.07 -1.14
C LYS A 114 1.84 -6.13 -1.74
N GLU A 115 0.54 -5.87 -1.77
CA GLU A 115 -0.45 -6.80 -2.33
C GLU A 115 -0.22 -7.02 -3.84
N LEU A 116 0.10 -5.97 -4.60
CA LEU A 116 0.39 -6.09 -6.04
C LEU A 116 1.71 -6.77 -6.32
N ILE A 117 2.77 -6.45 -5.56
CA ILE A 117 4.05 -7.15 -5.64
C ILE A 117 3.81 -8.64 -5.43
N LYS A 118 3.14 -9.04 -4.33
CA LYS A 118 2.82 -10.46 -4.06
C LYS A 118 1.96 -11.11 -5.13
N LYS A 119 0.99 -10.37 -5.70
CA LYS A 119 0.12 -10.89 -6.77
C LYS A 119 0.92 -11.13 -8.06
N SER A 120 1.74 -10.17 -8.46
CA SER A 120 2.58 -10.27 -9.66
C SER A 120 3.70 -11.29 -9.47
N TRP A 121 4.26 -11.39 -8.27
CA TRP A 121 5.24 -12.40 -7.90
C TRP A 121 4.77 -13.81 -8.21
N LYS A 122 3.52 -14.14 -7.87
CA LYS A 122 2.94 -15.46 -8.16
C LYS A 122 2.79 -15.75 -9.66
N LEU A 123 2.80 -14.73 -10.51
CA LEU A 123 2.75 -14.88 -11.96
C LEU A 123 4.14 -15.18 -12.52
N HIS A 124 5.16 -14.44 -12.07
CA HIS A 124 6.54 -14.57 -12.56
C HIS A 124 7.31 -15.71 -11.89
N PHE A 125 7.03 -15.98 -10.62
CA PHE A 125 7.72 -16.96 -9.78
C PHE A 125 6.72 -17.91 -9.09
N PRO A 126 5.96 -18.73 -9.83
CA PRO A 126 4.88 -19.55 -9.27
C PRO A 126 5.37 -20.59 -8.26
N PHE A 127 6.61 -21.06 -8.39
CA PHE A 127 7.21 -22.08 -7.51
C PHE A 127 8.01 -21.49 -6.34
N PHE A 128 8.20 -20.17 -6.28
CA PHE A 128 8.99 -19.51 -5.25
C PHE A 128 8.10 -18.59 -4.42
N SER A 129 7.98 -18.87 -3.13
CA SER A 129 7.21 -18.02 -2.21
C SER A 129 7.80 -16.61 -2.16
N TYR A 130 6.94 -15.60 -2.04
CA TYR A 130 7.42 -14.22 -1.90
C TYR A 130 8.17 -14.04 -0.57
N GLU A 131 7.65 -14.67 0.48
CA GLU A 131 8.14 -14.57 1.85
C GLU A 131 9.58 -15.06 1.99
N ASP A 132 9.94 -16.15 1.32
CA ASP A 132 11.27 -16.78 1.48
C ASP A 132 12.28 -16.29 0.43
N TYR A 133 11.80 -15.83 -0.73
CA TYR A 133 12.66 -15.52 -1.90
C TYR A 133 12.71 -14.03 -2.28
N SER A 134 11.86 -13.16 -1.71
CA SER A 134 11.87 -11.72 -2.03
C SER A 134 13.23 -11.05 -1.85
N ILE A 135 13.94 -11.39 -0.78
CA ILE A 135 15.29 -10.85 -0.48
C ILE A 135 16.35 -11.55 -1.34
N LYS A 136 16.26 -12.88 -1.53
CA LYS A 136 17.24 -13.64 -2.31
C LYS A 136 17.25 -13.19 -3.78
N ILE A 137 16.07 -13.03 -4.38
CA ILE A 137 15.94 -12.57 -5.77
C ILE A 137 16.37 -11.11 -5.90
N ASP A 138 16.19 -10.28 -4.88
CA ASP A 138 16.68 -8.90 -4.89
C ASP A 138 18.21 -8.85 -5.02
N VAL A 139 18.93 -9.71 -4.31
CA VAL A 139 20.40 -9.85 -4.44
C VAL A 139 20.79 -10.33 -5.84
N ILE A 140 20.09 -11.33 -6.39
CA ILE A 140 20.33 -11.83 -7.76
C ILE A 140 20.06 -10.73 -8.79
N PHE A 141 18.99 -9.95 -8.59
CA PHE A 141 18.64 -8.84 -9.45
C PHE A 141 19.69 -7.73 -9.41
N ASP A 142 20.22 -7.37 -8.24
CA ASP A 142 21.32 -6.42 -8.12
C ASP A 142 22.58 -6.88 -8.87
N ASN A 143 22.90 -8.18 -8.78
CA ASN A 143 24.01 -8.76 -9.56
C ASN A 143 23.75 -8.72 -11.06
N SER A 144 22.51 -8.97 -11.51
CA SER A 144 22.16 -8.87 -12.93
C SER A 144 22.36 -7.47 -13.52
N ILE A 145 22.23 -6.42 -12.69
CA ILE A 145 22.49 -5.03 -13.11
C ILE A 145 24.00 -4.82 -13.26
N LYS A 146 24.81 -5.36 -12.34
CA LYS A 146 26.29 -5.29 -12.40
C LYS A 146 26.86 -6.06 -13.59
N ASP A 147 26.22 -7.19 -13.91
CA ASP A 147 26.56 -8.06 -15.05
C ASP A 147 25.99 -7.54 -16.40
N GLU A 148 25.37 -6.35 -16.40
CA GLU A 148 24.75 -5.70 -17.58
C GLU A 148 23.78 -6.60 -18.36
N ILE A 149 23.05 -7.48 -17.64
CA ILE A 149 22.15 -8.45 -18.26
C ILE A 149 21.01 -7.73 -18.98
N SER A 150 20.77 -8.15 -20.22
CA SER A 150 19.71 -7.58 -21.06
C SER A 150 18.33 -7.86 -20.44
N LYS A 151 17.36 -6.98 -20.72
CA LYS A 151 15.97 -7.18 -20.24
C LYS A 151 15.35 -8.50 -20.70
N ARG A 152 15.80 -9.03 -21.84
CA ARG A 152 15.27 -10.28 -22.43
C ARG A 152 15.78 -11.51 -21.69
N ASP A 153 17.01 -11.45 -21.20
CA ASP A 153 17.68 -12.58 -20.55
C ASP A 153 17.52 -12.56 -19.02
N LEU A 154 16.98 -11.46 -18.47
CA LEU A 154 16.82 -11.24 -17.04
C LEU A 154 16.06 -12.36 -16.33
N GLU A 155 14.94 -12.81 -16.90
CA GLU A 155 14.13 -13.88 -16.32
C GLU A 155 14.92 -15.19 -16.23
N LYS A 156 15.58 -15.57 -17.34
CA LYS A 156 16.42 -16.76 -17.40
C LYS A 156 17.58 -16.67 -16.40
N TYR A 157 18.28 -15.55 -16.35
CA TYR A 157 19.39 -15.32 -15.41
C TYR A 157 18.95 -15.53 -13.95
N ILE A 158 17.80 -14.98 -13.56
CA ILE A 158 17.29 -15.12 -12.21
C ILE A 158 16.93 -16.57 -11.89
N LEU A 159 16.24 -17.26 -12.81
CA LEU A 159 15.86 -18.66 -12.62
C LEU A 159 17.08 -19.58 -12.54
N ASP A 160 18.07 -19.39 -13.41
CA ASP A 160 19.30 -20.19 -13.41
C ASP A 160 20.02 -20.06 -12.05
N LYS A 161 20.17 -18.83 -11.54
CA LYS A 161 20.82 -18.57 -10.24
C LYS A 161 20.02 -19.11 -9.06
N LEU A 162 18.69 -19.11 -9.14
CA LEU A 162 17.82 -19.66 -8.09
C LEU A 162 17.91 -21.19 -7.97
N THR A 163 18.14 -21.90 -9.08
CA THR A 163 18.28 -23.37 -9.06
C THR A 163 19.64 -23.85 -8.55
N THR A 164 20.66 -22.99 -8.64
CA THR A 164 22.01 -23.26 -8.14
C THR A 164 22.25 -22.83 -6.69
N LEU A 165 21.22 -22.31 -6.02
CA LEU A 165 21.26 -21.74 -4.66
C LEU A 165 20.96 -22.78 -3.57
#